data_AF-A0A1B6HMD4-F1
#
_entry.id   AF-A0A1B6HMD4-F1
#
_cell.length_a   1.000
_cell.length_b   1.000
_cell.length_c   1.000
_cell.angle_alpha   90.00
_cell.angle_beta   90.00
_cell.angle_gamma   90.00
#
_symmetry.space_group_name_H-M   'P 1'
#
loop_
_entity.id
_entity.type
_entity.pdbx_description
1 polymer ?
#
loop_
_entity_poly.entity_id
_entity_poly.type
_entity_poly.pdbx_seq_one_letter_code
_entity_poly.pdbx_strand_id
1 'polypeptide(L)'
;KTNILEDVAIQDANSPFFNLIQKILDYKPVELLIGYEPFSSVPNQFMLCITETGRDDVLNRLENLKSSYIRRIEQSKVVVPKKWESLGSEEFVDHFQIKHTRKPISLEWIGDITKRCFTVPKFEDCDPDSMKNGYTCLVPTDKEKFDLVYKKTQETGVQAVAQKIEASAQTEPQIPTNASTQYAPETEISVPDTDVSQTAIKSQDLNTFFNKYLDYLLECLNYNEVYDLYHDDYPALYVAGEETQ
;
A
#
# COMPACT_ATOMS: atom_id res chain seq x y z
N LYS A 1 -6.93 9.06 -46.13
CA LYS A 1 -6.65 9.93 -47.30
C LYS A 1 -7.91 10.60 -47.86
N THR A 2 -9.00 9.85 -48.08
CA THR A 2 -10.29 10.35 -48.60
C THR A 2 -10.83 11.56 -47.85
N ASN A 3 -10.92 11.48 -46.52
CA ASN A 3 -11.47 12.58 -45.70
C ASN A 3 -10.66 13.88 -45.82
N ILE A 4 -9.34 13.77 -46.01
CA ILE A 4 -8.46 14.95 -46.19
C ILE A 4 -8.73 15.60 -47.56
N LEU A 5 -8.97 14.78 -48.59
CA LEU A 5 -9.29 15.29 -49.93
C LEU A 5 -10.69 15.90 -49.99
N GLU A 6 -11.66 15.35 -49.24
CA GLU A 6 -13.00 15.92 -49.09
C GLU A 6 -12.96 17.26 -48.34
N ASP A 7 -12.19 17.35 -47.25
CA ASP A 7 -12.01 18.60 -46.50
C ASP A 7 -11.41 19.72 -47.37
N VAL A 8 -10.37 19.39 -48.12
CA VAL A 8 -9.79 20.30 -49.12
C VAL A 8 -10.80 20.71 -50.19
N ALA A 9 -11.66 19.80 -50.66
CA ALA A 9 -12.67 20.14 -51.67
C ALA A 9 -13.74 21.09 -51.13
N ILE A 10 -14.02 21.06 -49.83
CA ILE A 10 -15.00 21.93 -49.17
C ILE A 10 -14.40 23.29 -48.81
N GLN A 11 -13.17 23.31 -48.28
CA GLN A 11 -12.54 24.52 -47.70
C GLN A 11 -11.49 25.18 -48.62
N ASP A 12 -11.08 24.51 -49.69
CA ASP A 12 -10.10 24.96 -50.68
C ASP A 12 -8.84 25.57 -50.03
N ALA A 13 -8.52 26.83 -50.31
CA ALA A 13 -7.35 27.52 -49.79
C ALA A 13 -7.31 27.69 -48.25
N ASN A 14 -8.44 27.51 -47.56
CA ASN A 14 -8.51 27.59 -46.11
C ASN A 14 -8.17 26.26 -45.40
N SER A 15 -8.09 25.14 -46.14
CA SER A 15 -7.75 23.86 -45.53
C SER A 15 -6.26 23.83 -45.11
N PRO A 16 -5.93 23.31 -43.92
CA PRO A 16 -4.55 23.17 -43.47
C PRO A 16 -3.73 22.22 -44.35
N PHE A 17 -4.40 21.38 -45.15
CA PHE A 17 -3.76 20.42 -46.05
C PHE A 17 -3.50 20.98 -47.46
N PHE A 18 -3.96 22.20 -47.77
CA PHE A 18 -3.91 22.76 -49.13
C PHE A 18 -2.50 22.73 -49.74
N ASN A 19 -1.50 23.18 -48.97
CA ASN A 19 -0.10 23.21 -49.40
C ASN A 19 0.55 21.82 -49.52
N LEU A 20 -0.11 20.77 -49.03
CA LEU A 20 0.39 19.40 -48.98
C LEU A 20 -0.37 18.45 -49.90
N ILE A 21 -1.42 18.92 -50.60
CA ILE A 21 -2.30 18.10 -51.46
C ILE A 21 -1.50 17.27 -52.46
N GLN A 22 -0.58 17.89 -53.20
CA GLN A 22 0.18 17.17 -54.23
C GLN A 22 0.99 16.02 -53.62
N LYS A 23 1.64 16.26 -52.49
CA LYS A 23 2.41 15.23 -51.78
C LYS A 23 1.52 14.11 -51.23
N ILE A 24 0.31 14.44 -50.77
CA ILE A 24 -0.67 13.46 -50.29
C ILE A 24 -1.25 12.63 -51.44
N LEU A 25 -1.50 13.24 -52.61
CA LEU A 25 -1.95 12.54 -53.81
C LEU A 25 -0.89 11.55 -54.30
N ASP A 26 0.37 11.97 -54.33
CA ASP A 26 1.53 11.16 -54.73
C ASP A 26 1.81 9.99 -53.77
N TYR A 27 1.35 10.10 -52.52
CA TYR A 27 1.47 9.03 -51.53
C TYR A 27 0.56 7.85 -51.89
N LYS A 28 1.15 6.69 -52.21
CA LYS A 28 0.42 5.50 -52.69
C LYS A 28 -0.54 4.90 -51.65
N PRO A 29 -0.17 4.79 -50.36
CA PRO A 29 -1.05 4.19 -49.35
C PRO A 29 -2.31 5.02 -49.08
N VAL A 30 -3.39 4.31 -48.70
CA VAL A 30 -4.71 4.90 -48.39
C VAL A 30 -4.72 5.60 -47.03
N GLU A 31 -3.91 5.11 -46.10
CA GLU A 31 -3.80 5.57 -44.72
C GLU A 31 -2.53 6.40 -44.54
N LEU A 32 -2.64 7.54 -43.86
CA LEU A 32 -1.51 8.40 -43.53
C LEU A 32 -1.30 8.38 -42.01
N LEU A 33 -0.03 8.39 -41.60
CA LEU A 33 0.33 8.52 -40.20
C LEU A 33 0.39 10.00 -39.82
N ILE A 34 -0.39 10.37 -38.80
CA ILE A 34 -0.44 11.71 -38.21
C ILE A 34 -0.03 11.59 -36.75
N GLY A 35 0.96 12.37 -36.33
CA GLY A 35 1.42 12.47 -34.94
C GLY A 35 1.14 13.86 -34.38
N TYR A 36 0.66 13.94 -33.15
CA TYR A 36 0.58 15.19 -32.41
C TYR A 36 1.89 15.43 -31.65
N GLU A 37 2.41 16.66 -31.68
CA GLU A 37 3.61 17.05 -30.93
C GLU A 37 3.22 17.87 -29.69
N PRO A 38 3.07 17.24 -28.52
CA PRO A 38 2.57 17.90 -27.31
C PRO A 38 3.57 18.91 -26.72
N PHE A 39 4.86 18.80 -27.03
CA PHE A 39 5.92 19.62 -26.43
C PHE A 39 6.47 20.68 -27.39
N SER A 40 5.76 20.98 -28.47
CA SER A 40 6.17 22.07 -29.36
C SER A 40 5.95 23.44 -28.71
N SER A 41 6.77 24.42 -29.10
CA SER A 41 6.54 25.83 -28.79
C SER A 41 5.29 26.40 -29.48
N VAL A 42 4.78 25.72 -30.51
CA VAL A 42 3.58 26.11 -31.25
C VAL A 42 2.40 25.24 -30.81
N PRO A 43 1.26 25.83 -30.38
CA PRO A 43 0.09 25.06 -30.01
C PRO A 43 -0.49 24.33 -31.23
N ASN A 44 -1.07 23.15 -31.00
CA ASN A 44 -1.73 22.34 -32.04
C ASN A 44 -0.83 21.97 -33.23
N GLN A 45 0.45 21.67 -32.96
CA GLN A 45 1.36 21.21 -33.99
C GLN A 45 1.22 19.70 -34.25
N PHE A 46 1.09 19.36 -35.54
CA PHE A 46 1.00 17.99 -36.01
C PHE A 46 2.13 17.68 -37.00
N MET A 47 2.62 16.45 -36.94
CA MET A 47 3.54 15.85 -37.89
C MET A 47 2.76 14.93 -38.83
N LEU A 48 2.97 15.07 -40.14
CA LEU A 48 2.39 14.21 -41.16
C LEU A 48 3.51 13.43 -41.88
N CYS A 49 3.39 12.10 -41.90
CA CYS A 49 4.31 11.26 -42.67
C CYS A 49 3.81 11.09 -44.10
N ILE A 50 4.55 11.62 -45.07
CA ILE A 50 4.19 11.60 -46.51
C ILE A 50 5.09 10.64 -47.32
N THR A 51 6.03 9.96 -46.66
CA THR A 51 6.90 8.95 -47.26
C THR A 51 6.69 7.60 -46.60
N GLU A 52 6.75 6.52 -47.38
CA GLU A 52 6.60 5.15 -46.85
C GLU A 52 7.74 4.82 -45.88
N THR A 53 8.98 5.17 -46.27
CA THR A 53 10.16 5.01 -45.42
C THR A 53 10.03 5.76 -44.09
N GLY A 54 9.57 7.02 -44.12
CA GLY A 54 9.39 7.81 -42.90
C GLY A 54 8.30 7.25 -41.98
N ARG A 55 7.19 6.75 -42.56
CA ARG A 55 6.14 6.06 -41.81
C ARG A 55 6.70 4.81 -41.13
N ASP A 56 7.37 3.95 -41.88
CA ASP A 56 7.92 2.69 -41.38
C ASP A 56 8.99 2.91 -40.30
N ASP A 57 9.87 3.90 -40.48
CA ASP A 57 10.89 4.25 -39.49
C ASP A 57 10.26 4.72 -38.17
N VAL A 58 9.23 5.56 -38.22
CA VAL A 58 8.52 6.02 -37.02
C VAL A 58 7.81 4.87 -36.33
N LEU A 59 7.09 4.01 -37.08
CA LEU A 59 6.41 2.84 -36.51
C LEU A 59 7.39 1.86 -35.88
N ASN A 60 8.49 1.53 -36.56
CA ASN A 60 9.54 0.68 -36.04
C ASN A 60 10.16 1.26 -34.75
N ARG A 61 10.38 2.58 -34.70
CA ARG A 61 10.90 3.24 -33.50
C ARG A 61 9.91 3.14 -32.33
N LEU A 62 8.61 3.34 -32.58
CA LEU A 62 7.57 3.21 -31.56
C LEU A 62 7.44 1.78 -31.04
N GLU A 63 7.50 0.78 -31.92
CA GLU A 63 7.49 -0.64 -31.53
C GLU A 63 8.71 -1.03 -30.70
N ASN A 64 9.90 -0.54 -31.07
CA ASN A 64 11.13 -0.77 -30.31
C ASN A 64 11.05 -0.15 -28.91
N LEU A 65 10.53 1.08 -28.79
CA LEU A 65 10.31 1.72 -27.49
C LEU A 65 9.32 0.90 -26.64
N LYS A 66 8.16 0.54 -27.20
CA LYS A 66 7.15 -0.28 -26.50
C LYS A 66 7.74 -1.60 -26.00
N SER A 67 8.48 -2.32 -26.84
CA SER A 67 9.13 -3.58 -26.48
C SER A 67 10.14 -3.39 -25.36
N SER A 68 10.93 -2.32 -25.40
CA SER A 68 11.89 -2.00 -24.34
C SER A 68 11.22 -1.71 -22.99
N TYR A 69 10.09 -1.00 -23.00
CA TYR A 69 9.31 -0.71 -21.79
C TYR A 69 8.70 -1.97 -21.20
N ILE A 70 8.08 -2.82 -22.02
CA ILE A 70 7.51 -4.11 -21.57
C ILE A 70 8.59 -4.96 -20.91
N ARG A 71 9.76 -5.09 -21.54
CA ARG A 71 10.89 -5.85 -20.98
C ARG A 71 11.34 -5.30 -19.62
N ARG A 72 11.40 -3.98 -19.44
CA ARG A 72 11.75 -3.37 -18.14
C ARG A 72 10.70 -3.68 -17.08
N ILE A 73 9.42 -3.62 -17.44
CA ILE A 73 8.32 -3.96 -16.54
C ILE A 73 8.41 -5.44 -16.14
N GLU A 74 8.63 -6.34 -17.08
CA GLU A 74 8.78 -7.77 -16.80
C GLU A 74 9.99 -8.06 -15.89
N GLN A 75 11.13 -7.41 -16.15
CA GLN A 75 12.31 -7.51 -15.29
C GLN A 75 12.04 -6.99 -13.87
N SER A 76 11.24 -5.93 -13.73
CA SER A 76 10.89 -5.37 -12.42
C SER A 76 9.96 -6.27 -11.59
N LYS A 77 9.19 -7.16 -12.24
CA LYS A 77 8.34 -8.14 -11.55
C LYS A 77 9.14 -9.25 -10.91
N VAL A 78 10.35 -9.53 -11.41
CA VAL A 78 11.23 -10.57 -10.86
C VAL A 78 12.12 -9.95 -9.79
N VAL A 79 11.60 -9.89 -8.56
CA VAL A 79 12.42 -9.51 -7.39
C VAL A 79 13.30 -10.71 -7.03
N VAL A 80 14.57 -10.66 -7.42
CA VAL A 80 15.56 -11.63 -6.94
C VAL A 80 15.93 -11.22 -5.50
N PRO A 81 15.63 -12.04 -4.48
CA PRO A 81 16.01 -11.72 -3.12
C PRO A 81 17.53 -11.63 -3.04
N LYS A 82 18.03 -10.45 -2.67
CA LYS A 82 19.45 -10.24 -2.42
C LYS A 82 19.84 -10.96 -1.12
N LYS A 83 21.14 -11.25 -0.97
CA LYS A 83 21.68 -11.70 0.32
C LYS A 83 21.38 -10.62 1.36
N TRP A 84 20.90 -11.05 2.52
CA TRP A 84 20.69 -10.17 3.65
C TRP A 84 22.02 -9.56 4.08
N GLU A 85 22.08 -8.23 4.14
CA GLU A 85 23.20 -7.50 4.71
C GLU A 85 22.78 -6.99 6.09
N SER A 86 23.46 -7.46 7.13
CA SER A 86 23.17 -7.01 8.49
C SER A 86 23.62 -5.57 8.68
N LEU A 87 22.72 -4.76 9.26
CA LEU A 87 22.99 -3.39 9.70
C LEU A 87 22.94 -3.25 11.23
N GLY A 88 23.11 -4.37 11.96
CA GLY A 88 23.22 -4.37 13.43
C GLY A 88 21.89 -4.41 14.20
N SER A 89 20.74 -4.43 13.51
CA SER A 89 19.42 -4.56 14.16
C SER A 89 19.05 -6.01 14.51
N GLU A 90 19.86 -6.98 14.10
CA GLU A 90 19.57 -8.41 14.25
C GLU A 90 19.54 -8.86 15.72
N GLU A 91 20.40 -8.29 16.56
CA GLU A 91 20.43 -8.59 18.00
C GLU A 91 19.15 -8.09 18.70
N PHE A 92 18.66 -6.90 18.33
CA PHE A 92 17.39 -6.39 18.84
C PHE A 92 16.21 -7.28 18.42
N VAL A 93 16.15 -7.69 17.14
CA VAL A 93 15.08 -8.58 16.66
C VAL A 93 15.13 -9.93 17.36
N ASP A 94 16.31 -10.50 17.56
CA ASP A 94 16.52 -11.78 18.25
C ASP A 94 16.12 -11.72 19.74
N HIS A 95 16.28 -10.55 20.38
CA HIS A 95 15.79 -10.31 21.75
C HIS A 95 14.26 -10.32 21.86
N PHE A 96 13.54 -9.89 20.82
CA PHE A 96 12.07 -9.90 20.81
C PHE A 96 11.48 -11.25 20.38
N GLN A 97 12.30 -12.20 19.92
CA GLN A 97 11.82 -13.53 19.57
C GLN A 97 11.61 -14.40 20.81
N ILE A 98 10.44 -15.03 20.89
CA ILE A 98 10.12 -16.01 21.93
C ILE A 98 10.97 -17.25 21.70
N LYS A 99 12.05 -17.39 22.46
CA LYS A 99 12.90 -18.59 22.44
C LYS A 99 12.33 -19.63 23.40
N HIS A 100 12.02 -20.82 22.90
CA HIS A 100 11.66 -21.95 23.75
C HIS A 100 12.89 -22.42 24.53
N THR A 101 13.03 -21.96 25.77
CA THR A 101 14.18 -22.28 26.65
C THR A 101 14.10 -23.67 27.30
N ARG A 102 12.94 -24.33 27.23
CA ARG A 102 12.72 -25.67 27.79
C ARG A 102 12.33 -26.65 26.70
N LYS A 103 12.78 -27.90 26.83
CA LYS A 103 12.33 -29.00 25.98
C LYS A 103 10.79 -29.14 26.10
N PRO A 104 10.05 -29.32 24.99
CA PRO A 104 8.62 -29.55 25.05
C PRO A 104 8.36 -30.82 25.87
N ILE A 105 7.43 -30.74 26.81
CA ILE A 105 6.99 -31.89 27.59
C ILE A 105 5.96 -32.63 26.73
N SER A 106 6.31 -33.83 26.26
CA SER A 106 5.36 -34.74 25.63
C SER A 106 4.66 -35.54 26.72
N LEU A 107 3.34 -35.39 26.82
CA LEU A 107 2.50 -36.21 27.67
C LEU A 107 1.77 -37.20 26.78
N GLU A 108 2.19 -38.46 26.83
CA GLU A 108 1.43 -39.57 26.27
C GLU A 108 0.59 -40.18 27.38
N TRP A 109 -0.72 -40.13 27.21
CA TRP A 109 -1.65 -40.75 28.14
C TRP A 109 -2.02 -42.15 27.64
N ILE A 110 -1.69 -43.17 28.43
CA ILE A 110 -2.03 -44.56 28.12
C ILE A 110 -3.23 -44.94 28.99
N GLY A 111 -4.42 -44.90 28.40
CA GLY A 111 -5.67 -45.30 29.04
C GLY A 111 -6.82 -45.30 28.04
N ASP A 112 -7.93 -45.94 28.42
CA ASP A 112 -9.16 -45.91 27.64
C ASP A 112 -9.95 -44.65 28.01
N ILE A 113 -10.04 -43.69 27.09
CA ILE A 113 -10.66 -42.38 27.35
C ILE A 113 -12.17 -42.52 27.67
N THR A 114 -12.78 -43.64 27.26
CA THR A 114 -14.20 -43.93 27.51
C THR A 114 -14.47 -44.38 28.94
N LYS A 115 -13.43 -44.80 29.68
CA LYS A 115 -13.50 -45.14 31.11
C LYS A 115 -13.25 -43.95 32.03
N ARG A 116 -13.09 -42.74 31.48
CA ARG A 116 -13.15 -41.54 32.31
C ARG A 116 -14.51 -41.54 33.04
N CYS A 117 -14.48 -41.26 34.33
CA CYS A 117 -15.67 -41.00 35.12
C CYS A 117 -16.40 -39.78 34.53
N PHE A 118 -17.27 -40.03 33.54
CA PHE A 118 -18.29 -39.10 33.06
C PHE A 118 -19.55 -39.14 33.95
N THR A 119 -19.50 -39.91 35.04
CA THR A 119 -20.53 -39.99 36.05
C THR A 119 -20.23 -39.03 37.19
N VAL A 120 -21.29 -38.50 37.82
CA VAL A 120 -21.20 -37.63 38.99
C VAL A 120 -20.39 -38.36 40.08
N PRO A 121 -19.31 -37.76 40.63
CA PRO A 121 -18.52 -38.39 41.67
C PRO A 121 -19.39 -38.62 42.91
N LYS A 122 -19.47 -39.87 43.36
CA LYS A 122 -20.08 -40.21 44.64
C LYS A 122 -18.97 -40.26 45.68
N PHE A 123 -19.06 -39.37 46.66
CA PHE A 123 -18.16 -39.37 47.80
C PHE A 123 -18.86 -40.13 48.93
N GLU A 124 -18.19 -41.16 49.44
CA GLU A 124 -18.59 -41.91 50.62
C GLU A 124 -17.35 -42.18 51.47
N ASP A 125 -17.54 -42.30 52.78
CA ASP A 125 -16.47 -42.70 53.68
C ASP A 125 -16.18 -44.19 53.45
N CYS A 126 -15.03 -44.48 52.82
CA CYS A 126 -14.60 -45.85 52.56
C CYS A 126 -13.64 -46.31 53.66
N ASP A 127 -14.04 -47.34 54.42
CA ASP A 127 -13.12 -48.05 55.30
C ASP A 127 -12.06 -48.80 54.46
N PRO A 128 -10.76 -48.77 54.84
CA PRO A 128 -9.67 -49.37 54.09
C PRO A 128 -9.85 -50.87 53.82
N ASP A 129 -10.54 -51.58 54.73
CA ASP A 129 -10.81 -53.01 54.66
C ASP A 129 -12.04 -53.35 53.78
N SER A 130 -12.89 -52.36 53.50
CA SER A 130 -14.14 -52.56 52.74
C SER A 130 -13.93 -52.58 51.22
N MET A 131 -12.78 -52.08 50.73
CA MET A 131 -12.49 -51.99 49.29
C MET A 131 -11.32 -52.89 48.90
N LYS A 132 -11.54 -53.69 47.86
CA LYS A 132 -10.46 -54.41 47.19
C LYS A 132 -9.53 -53.39 46.53
N ASN A 133 -8.31 -53.24 47.06
CA ASN A 133 -7.31 -52.21 46.74
C ASN A 133 -7.50 -50.84 47.44
N GLY A 134 -8.25 -50.76 48.55
CA GLY A 134 -8.41 -49.52 49.33
C GLY A 134 -7.10 -49.00 49.94
N TYR A 135 -6.16 -49.89 50.26
CA TYR A 135 -4.79 -49.56 50.58
C TYR A 135 -3.84 -50.61 50.02
N THR A 136 -2.66 -50.19 49.56
CA THR A 136 -1.59 -51.08 49.14
C THR A 136 -0.46 -50.97 50.15
N CYS A 137 -0.23 -52.04 50.91
CA CYS A 137 0.94 -52.12 51.80
C CYS A 137 2.07 -52.85 51.06
N LEU A 138 3.22 -52.19 50.93
CA LEU A 138 4.43 -52.81 50.40
C LEU A 138 5.13 -53.52 51.56
N VAL A 139 4.80 -54.80 51.75
CA VAL A 139 5.48 -55.65 52.72
C VAL A 139 6.69 -56.28 52.03
N PRO A 140 7.90 -56.19 52.60
CA PRO A 140 9.06 -56.80 51.99
C PRO A 140 8.93 -58.33 51.92
N THR A 141 9.44 -58.90 50.82
CA THR A 141 9.38 -60.35 50.59
C THR A 141 10.47 -61.06 51.41
N ASP A 142 10.29 -62.33 51.81
CA ASP A 142 11.26 -63.11 52.63
C ASP A 142 12.71 -63.16 52.08
N LYS A 143 12.90 -62.80 50.80
CA LYS A 143 14.21 -62.72 50.14
C LYS A 143 14.89 -61.35 50.26
N GLU A 144 14.17 -60.32 50.67
CA GLU A 144 14.67 -58.95 50.84
C GLU A 144 15.15 -58.77 52.29
N LYS A 145 16.47 -58.87 52.49
CA LYS A 145 17.10 -58.52 53.77
C LYS A 145 17.48 -57.05 53.74
N PHE A 146 16.89 -56.26 54.63
CA PHE A 146 17.25 -54.86 54.83
C PHE A 146 18.26 -54.77 55.95
N ASP A 147 19.44 -54.22 55.66
CA ASP A 147 20.37 -53.81 56.69
C ASP A 147 19.87 -52.51 57.31
N LEU A 148 19.34 -52.60 58.53
CA LEU A 148 18.90 -51.45 59.32
C LEU A 148 20.14 -50.65 59.75
N VAL A 149 20.52 -49.66 58.96
CA VAL A 149 21.55 -48.70 59.33
C VAL A 149 20.99 -47.76 60.39
N TYR A 150 21.51 -47.88 61.62
CA TYR A 150 21.20 -46.93 62.69
C TYR A 150 21.69 -45.54 62.30
N LYS A 151 20.75 -44.65 61.97
CA LYS A 151 21.01 -43.23 61.77
C LYS A 151 20.40 -42.45 62.92
N LYS A 152 21.22 -41.64 63.59
CA LYS A 152 20.76 -40.69 64.60
C LYS A 152 20.24 -39.47 63.88
N THR A 153 18.97 -39.14 64.07
CA THR A 153 18.39 -37.89 63.59
C THR A 153 18.99 -36.75 64.41
N GLN A 154 19.61 -35.78 63.73
CA GLN A 154 20.07 -34.55 64.34
C GLN A 154 19.17 -33.44 63.81
N GLU A 155 18.38 -32.83 64.69
CA GLU A 155 17.57 -31.68 64.33
C GLU A 155 18.49 -30.48 64.16
N THR A 156 18.67 -30.05 62.92
CA THR A 156 19.41 -28.83 62.59
C THR A 156 18.41 -27.80 62.11
N GLY A 157 18.18 -26.76 62.91
CA GLY A 157 17.37 -25.62 62.50
C GLY A 157 18.10 -24.83 61.42
N VAL A 158 17.63 -24.91 60.18
CA VAL A 158 18.04 -24.01 59.10
C VAL A 158 17.00 -22.93 58.97
N GLN A 159 17.37 -21.70 59.31
CA GLN A 159 16.58 -20.54 58.94
C GLN A 159 16.88 -20.23 57.47
N ALA A 160 16.07 -20.81 56.57
CA ALA A 160 16.15 -20.54 55.14
C ALA A 160 15.54 -19.15 54.85
N VAL A 161 16.20 -18.09 55.31
CA VAL A 161 15.86 -16.73 54.87
C VAL A 161 16.53 -16.54 53.51
N ALA A 162 15.72 -16.46 52.46
CA ALA A 162 16.21 -16.06 51.14
C ALA A 162 16.95 -14.72 51.28
N GLN A 163 18.17 -14.65 50.75
CA GLN A 163 18.98 -13.44 50.78
C GLN A 163 18.21 -12.34 50.02
N LYS A 164 17.65 -11.38 50.74
CA LYS A 164 16.94 -10.25 50.13
C LYS A 164 17.99 -9.27 49.62
N ILE A 165 18.13 -9.19 48.30
CA ILE A 165 18.90 -8.13 47.65
C ILE A 165 17.89 -7.04 47.32
N GLU A 166 17.97 -5.91 48.02
CA GLU A 166 17.19 -4.73 47.68
C GLU A 166 17.93 -3.96 46.58
N ALA A 167 17.33 -3.91 45.40
CA ALA A 167 17.82 -3.13 44.27
C ALA A 167 16.83 -2.01 43.98
N SER A 168 17.25 -0.77 44.22
CA SER A 168 16.50 0.42 43.83
C SER A 168 17.05 0.95 42.50
N ALA A 169 16.17 1.12 41.51
CA ALA A 169 16.49 1.83 40.28
C ALA A 169 15.66 3.11 40.22
N GLN A 170 16.32 4.26 40.08
CA GLN A 170 15.67 5.53 39.81
C GLN A 170 16.00 5.92 38.37
N THR A 171 15.00 5.95 37.51
CA THR A 171 15.15 6.41 36.13
C THR A 171 14.91 7.92 36.09
N GLU A 172 15.91 8.68 35.63
CA GLU A 172 15.71 10.07 35.24
C GLU A 172 15.06 10.08 33.85
N PRO A 173 13.82 10.56 33.70
CA PRO A 173 13.15 10.54 32.41
C PRO A 173 13.77 11.59 31.50
N GLN A 174 14.68 11.15 30.63
CA GLN A 174 15.09 11.95 29.48
C GLN A 174 13.95 11.88 28.46
N ILE A 175 13.13 12.92 28.40
CA ILE A 175 12.09 13.05 27.37
C ILE A 175 12.82 13.33 26.05
N PRO A 176 12.83 12.39 25.08
CA PRO A 176 13.47 12.64 23.81
C PRO A 176 12.67 13.71 23.06
N THR A 177 13.29 14.84 22.77
CA THR A 177 12.72 15.84 21.86
C THR A 177 12.84 15.32 20.44
N ASN A 178 11.71 15.16 19.75
CA ASN A 178 11.70 14.87 18.33
C ASN A 178 12.15 16.12 17.56
N ALA A 179 13.14 15.96 16.68
CA ALA A 179 13.48 16.96 15.68
C ALA A 179 12.88 16.50 14.35
N SER A 180 11.95 17.29 13.79
CA SER A 180 11.41 17.07 12.45
C SER A 180 11.89 18.17 11.53
N THR A 181 12.55 17.81 10.44
CA THR A 181 12.86 18.73 9.35
C THR A 181 11.81 18.53 8.27
N GLN A 182 11.03 19.57 7.97
CA GLN A 182 10.14 19.59 6.81
C GLN A 182 10.73 20.53 5.77
N TYR A 183 10.91 20.04 4.55
CA TYR A 183 11.22 20.86 3.40
C TYR A 183 9.90 21.20 2.70
N ALA A 184 9.53 22.48 2.69
CA ALA A 184 8.46 22.98 1.85
C ALA A 184 9.07 23.41 0.51
N PRO A 185 8.85 22.68 -0.60
CA PRO A 185 9.32 23.11 -1.93
C PRO A 185 8.53 24.32 -2.46
N GLU A 186 7.40 24.65 -1.84
CA GLU A 186 6.53 25.76 -2.23
C GLU A 186 7.06 27.06 -1.64
N THR A 187 7.98 27.68 -2.37
CA THR A 187 8.30 29.11 -2.38
C THR A 187 7.82 29.91 -1.16
N GLU A 188 8.61 29.90 -0.08
CA GLU A 188 8.77 31.10 0.73
C GLU A 188 9.39 32.17 -0.16
N ILE A 189 8.55 32.89 -0.91
CA ILE A 189 8.87 34.25 -1.29
C ILE A 189 9.05 34.95 0.04
N SER A 190 10.29 35.27 0.40
CA SER A 190 10.58 36.09 1.57
C SER A 190 9.88 37.44 1.36
N VAL A 191 8.65 37.55 1.86
CA VAL A 191 8.04 38.84 2.10
C VAL A 191 8.51 39.20 3.50
N PRO A 192 9.42 40.18 3.65
CA PRO A 192 9.79 40.63 4.99
C PRO A 192 8.52 41.14 5.68
N ASP A 193 8.32 40.76 6.94
CA ASP A 193 7.12 41.01 7.77
C ASP A 193 6.70 42.49 7.88
N THR A 194 7.48 43.42 7.32
CA THR A 194 7.11 44.83 7.15
C THR A 194 6.02 45.08 6.08
N ASP A 195 5.74 44.15 5.17
CA ASP A 195 4.82 44.36 4.04
C ASP A 195 3.49 43.59 4.14
N VAL A 196 3.11 43.10 5.33
CA VAL A 196 1.77 42.50 5.54
C VAL A 196 0.63 43.52 5.32
N SER A 197 0.97 44.82 5.27
CA SER A 197 0.03 45.91 4.95
C SER A 197 -0.08 46.21 3.44
N GLN A 198 0.72 45.58 2.57
CA GLN A 198 0.76 45.84 1.11
C GLN A 198 0.15 44.73 0.25
N THR A 199 -0.65 43.83 0.81
CA THR A 199 -1.44 42.85 0.04
C THR A 199 -2.67 43.46 -0.63
N ALA A 200 -2.63 44.76 -0.95
CA ALA A 200 -3.57 45.35 -1.90
C ALA A 200 -3.10 44.95 -3.29
N ILE A 201 -3.72 43.91 -3.86
CA ILE A 201 -3.53 43.52 -5.27
C ILE A 201 -3.69 44.79 -6.10
N LYS A 202 -2.63 45.20 -6.80
CA LYS A 202 -2.66 46.44 -7.58
C LYS A 202 -3.66 46.26 -8.71
N SER A 203 -4.49 47.27 -8.96
CA SER A 203 -5.52 47.20 -10.01
C SER A 203 -4.96 46.87 -11.39
N GLN A 204 -3.70 47.22 -11.66
CA GLN A 204 -3.00 46.85 -12.89
C GLN A 204 -2.71 45.35 -13.02
N ASP A 205 -2.39 44.66 -11.92
CA ASP A 205 -2.11 43.23 -11.93
C ASP A 205 -3.40 42.44 -12.22
N LEU A 206 -4.52 42.88 -11.64
CA LEU A 206 -5.85 42.35 -11.95
C LEU A 206 -6.25 42.60 -13.40
N ASN A 207 -6.07 43.82 -13.91
CA ASN A 207 -6.38 44.12 -15.30
C ASN A 207 -5.54 43.27 -16.27
N THR A 208 -4.27 43.01 -15.94
CA THR A 208 -3.40 42.15 -16.76
C THR A 208 -3.87 40.69 -16.73
N PHE A 209 -4.29 40.19 -15.55
CA PHE A 209 -4.88 38.87 -15.42
C PHE A 209 -6.18 38.74 -16.23
N PHE A 210 -7.11 39.69 -16.09
CA PHE A 210 -8.35 39.67 -16.86
C PHE A 210 -8.07 39.77 -18.35
N ASN A 211 -7.24 40.69 -18.83
CA ASN A 211 -6.92 40.77 -20.27
C ASN A 211 -6.32 39.46 -20.84
N LYS A 212 -5.62 38.66 -20.01
CA LYS A 212 -5.04 37.39 -20.44
C LYS A 212 -6.04 36.24 -20.44
N TYR A 213 -6.96 36.20 -19.47
CA TYR A 213 -7.82 35.04 -19.23
C TYR A 213 -9.32 35.32 -19.43
N LEU A 214 -9.71 36.55 -19.78
CA LEU A 214 -11.11 36.93 -19.97
C LEU A 214 -11.78 36.07 -21.03
N ASP A 215 -11.13 35.86 -22.18
CA ASP A 215 -11.69 35.05 -23.27
C ASP A 215 -11.98 33.60 -22.81
N TYR A 216 -11.04 33.00 -22.08
CA TYR A 216 -11.21 31.65 -21.51
C TYR A 216 -12.35 31.62 -20.47
N LEU A 217 -12.41 32.63 -19.60
CA LEU A 217 -13.45 32.72 -18.58
C LEU A 217 -14.84 32.92 -19.23
N LEU A 218 -14.94 33.73 -20.28
CA LEU A 218 -16.16 33.92 -21.05
C LEU A 218 -16.58 32.65 -21.78
N GLU A 219 -15.63 31.88 -22.32
CA GLU A 219 -15.91 30.59 -22.94
C GLU A 219 -16.49 29.59 -21.91
N CYS A 220 -15.89 29.51 -20.71
CA CYS A 220 -16.42 28.66 -19.64
C CYS A 220 -17.82 29.10 -19.18
N LEU A 221 -18.07 30.41 -19.08
CA LEU A 221 -19.38 30.94 -18.72
C LEU A 221 -20.42 30.64 -19.79
N ASN A 222 -20.08 30.86 -21.06
CA ASN A 222 -20.95 30.55 -22.19
C ASN A 222 -21.26 29.05 -22.28
N TYR A 223 -20.27 28.19 -21.99
CA TYR A 223 -20.50 26.75 -21.90
C TYR A 223 -21.54 26.40 -20.83
N ASN A 224 -21.40 26.96 -19.63
CA ASN A 224 -22.33 26.72 -18.52
C ASN A 224 -23.73 27.30 -18.77
N GLU A 225 -23.85 28.40 -19.53
CA GLU A 225 -25.14 28.98 -19.91
C GLU A 225 -25.85 28.14 -20.98
N VAL A 226 -25.11 27.64 -21.98
CA VAL A 226 -25.67 26.82 -23.06
C VAL A 226 -25.99 25.39 -22.61
N TYR A 227 -25.16 24.83 -21.72
CA TYR A 227 -25.29 23.46 -21.24
C TYR A 227 -25.37 23.43 -19.70
N ASP A 228 -26.58 23.40 -19.17
CA ASP A 228 -26.80 23.06 -17.76
C ASP A 228 -26.80 21.54 -17.60
N LEU A 229 -25.60 20.97 -17.44
CA LEU A 229 -25.41 19.53 -17.20
C LEU A 229 -26.07 19.04 -15.90
N TYR A 230 -26.38 19.96 -14.98
CA TYR A 230 -26.97 19.66 -13.68
C TYR A 230 -28.46 19.94 -13.63
N HIS A 231 -29.09 20.22 -14.78
CA HIS A 231 -30.53 20.36 -14.87
C HIS A 231 -31.23 19.03 -14.55
N ASP A 232 -32.10 19.04 -13.53
CA ASP A 232 -32.91 17.88 -13.17
C ASP A 232 -34.13 17.77 -14.10
N ASP A 233 -34.06 16.89 -15.10
CA ASP A 233 -35.09 16.65 -16.11
C ASP A 233 -36.09 15.56 -15.72
N TYR A 234 -35.89 14.85 -14.59
CA TYR A 234 -36.79 13.80 -14.11
C TYR A 234 -38.25 14.26 -13.93
N PRO A 235 -38.54 15.47 -13.40
CA PRO A 235 -39.92 15.95 -13.28
C PRO A 235 -40.62 16.13 -14.63
N ALA A 236 -39.90 16.58 -15.67
CA ALA A 236 -40.46 16.76 -17.01
C ALA A 236 -40.76 15.41 -17.68
N LEU A 237 -39.89 14.42 -17.48
CA LEU A 237 -40.07 13.05 -17.98
C LEU A 237 -41.28 12.35 -17.32
N TYR A 238 -41.52 12.61 -16.03
CA TYR A 238 -42.70 12.08 -15.33
C TYR A 238 -44.01 12.56 -15.98
N VAL A 239 -44.12 13.86 -16.26
CA VAL A 239 -45.33 14.45 -16.86
C VAL A 239 -45.55 13.97 -18.30
N ALA A 240 -44.49 13.91 -19.12
CA ALA A 240 -44.59 13.42 -20.50
C ALA A 240 -45.00 11.94 -20.60
N GLY A 241 -44.64 11.13 -19.59
CA GLY A 241 -45.06 9.73 -19.48
C GLY A 241 -46.54 9.54 -19.14
N GLU A 242 -47.18 10.51 -18.48
CA GLU A 242 -48.62 10.47 -18.21
C GLU A 242 -49.46 10.93 -19.41
N GLU A 243 -48.97 11.87 -20.23
CA GLU A 243 -49.68 12.32 -21.46
C GLU A 243 -49.68 11.28 -22.59
N THR A 244 -48.85 10.23 -22.48
CA THR A 244 -48.74 9.15 -23.48
C THR A 244 -49.47 7.86 -23.07
N GLN A 245 -50.19 7.85 -21.95
CA GLN A 245 -51.14 6.79 -21.54
C GLN A 245 -52.59 7.19 -21.83
#